data_AF-B6FXY8-F1
#
_entry.id   AF-B6FXY8-F1
#
_cell.length_a   1.000
_cell.length_b   1.000
_cell.length_c   1.000
_cell.angle_alpha   90.00
_cell.angle_beta   90.00
_cell.angle_gamma   90.00
#
_symmetry.space_group_name_H-M   'P 1'
#
loop_
_entity.id
_entity.type
_entity.pdbx_description
1 polymer ?
#
loop_
_entity_poly.entity_id
_entity_poly.type
_entity_poly.pdbx_seq_one_letter_code
_entity_poly.pdbx_strand_id
1 'polypeptide(L)'
;MKNKLTNSTDKFIILLDKCDYDEIKDYLLEKELEFYNNDLKDLVLYSGFSVPNYNKLMDILEINDLEPPTFSDIFTDEIMVNSINIYKTNVYNLYFIRKEQFGLRDEDAAINELIFTDNLENLIEKAKQELLNRYLVKDLHLGK
;
A
#
# COMPACT_ATOMS: atom_id res chain seq x y z
N MET A 1 -8.71 -10.45 19.12
CA MET A 1 -9.75 -10.47 18.06
C MET A 1 -9.08 -10.91 16.78
N LYS A 2 -9.52 -12.00 16.15
CA LYS A 2 -8.96 -12.46 14.88
C LYS A 2 -9.31 -11.43 13.81
N ASN A 3 -8.29 -10.73 13.29
CA ASN A 3 -8.45 -9.81 12.19
C ASN A 3 -9.02 -10.55 11.00
N LYS A 4 -10.16 -10.07 10.54
CA LYS A 4 -10.81 -10.43 9.29
C LYS A 4 -9.99 -9.79 8.16
N LEU A 5 -8.73 -10.21 7.99
CA LEU A 5 -8.00 -9.97 6.75
C LEU A 5 -8.67 -10.86 5.70
N THR A 6 -9.20 -10.18 4.70
CA THR A 6 -10.21 -10.65 3.75
C THR A 6 -9.57 -11.37 2.56
N ASN A 7 -10.21 -12.45 2.09
CA ASN A 7 -9.92 -13.29 0.89
C ASN A 7 -9.11 -12.69 -0.28
N SER A 8 -9.19 -11.38 -0.53
CA SER A 8 -8.54 -10.67 -1.63
C SER A 8 -7.01 -10.55 -1.46
N THR A 9 -6.55 -10.14 -0.27
CA THR A 9 -5.11 -9.93 0.00
C THR A 9 -4.36 -11.25 0.00
N ASP A 10 -4.92 -12.29 0.63
CA ASP A 10 -4.32 -13.62 0.64
C ASP A 10 -4.24 -14.21 -0.78
N LYS A 11 -5.27 -14.03 -1.60
CA LYS A 11 -5.27 -14.46 -3.00
C LYS A 11 -4.18 -13.74 -3.81
N PHE A 12 -4.06 -12.42 -3.67
CA PHE A 12 -3.06 -11.65 -4.41
C PHE A 12 -1.63 -12.01 -3.99
N ILE A 13 -1.38 -12.22 -2.70
CA ILE A 13 -0.09 -12.71 -2.19
C ILE A 13 0.26 -14.08 -2.79
N ILE A 14 -0.70 -15.02 -2.80
CA ILE A 14 -0.49 -16.36 -3.39
C ILE A 14 -0.14 -16.24 -4.89
N LEU A 15 -0.80 -15.35 -5.63
CA LEU A 15 -0.51 -15.12 -7.04
C LEU A 15 0.90 -14.54 -7.24
N LEU A 16 1.29 -13.56 -6.42
CA LEU A 16 2.65 -13.00 -6.43
C LEU A 16 3.71 -14.05 -6.08
N ASP A 17 3.46 -14.93 -5.12
CA ASP A 17 4.37 -16.02 -4.74
C ASP A 17 4.55 -17.02 -5.89
N LYS A 18 3.47 -17.42 -6.55
CA LYS A 18 3.51 -18.30 -7.72
C LYS A 18 4.23 -17.69 -8.92
N CYS A 19 4.34 -16.37 -8.96
CA CYS A 19 4.98 -15.61 -10.04
C CYS A 19 4.35 -15.85 -11.42
N ASP A 20 3.03 -16.06 -11.48
CA ASP A 20 2.31 -16.25 -12.73
C ASP A 20 1.82 -14.88 -13.25
N TYR A 21 2.49 -14.37 -14.28
CA TYR A 21 2.27 -13.03 -14.81
C TYR A 21 0.88 -12.85 -15.43
N ASP A 22 0.40 -13.88 -16.12
CA ASP A 22 -0.90 -13.84 -16.80
C ASP A 22 -2.03 -13.93 -15.78
N GLU A 23 -1.92 -14.82 -14.77
CA GLU A 23 -2.92 -14.89 -13.69
C GLU A 23 -2.99 -13.59 -12.87
N ILE A 24 -1.85 -12.93 -12.63
CA ILE A 24 -1.85 -11.64 -11.91
C ILE A 24 -2.54 -10.56 -12.75
N LYS A 25 -2.27 -10.49 -14.06
CA LYS A 25 -2.92 -9.53 -14.95
C LYS A 25 -4.43 -9.76 -15.04
N ASP A 26 -4.86 -11.01 -15.21
CA ASP A 26 -6.27 -11.36 -15.23
C ASP A 26 -6.95 -11.00 -13.90
N TYR A 27 -6.26 -11.22 -12.77
CA TYR A 27 -6.74 -10.81 -11.46
C TYR A 27 -6.89 -9.29 -11.33
N LEU A 28 -5.91 -8.51 -11.79
CA LEU A 28 -5.99 -7.05 -11.75
C LEU A 28 -7.15 -6.53 -12.61
N LEU A 29 -7.38 -7.13 -13.78
CA LEU A 29 -8.51 -6.81 -14.65
C LEU A 29 -9.85 -7.16 -13.99
N GLU A 30 -9.97 -8.32 -13.35
CA GLU A 30 -11.16 -8.72 -12.57
C GLU A 30 -11.47 -7.65 -11.49
N LYS A 31 -10.44 -7.19 -10.79
CA LYS A 31 -10.57 -6.21 -9.71
C LYS A 31 -10.84 -4.80 -10.21
N GLU A 32 -10.30 -4.43 -11.36
CA GLU A 32 -10.65 -3.19 -12.05
C GLU A 32 -12.14 -3.17 -12.41
N LEU A 33 -12.66 -4.25 -12.99
CA LEU A 33 -14.09 -4.38 -13.29
C LEU A 33 -14.95 -4.33 -12.02
N GLU A 34 -14.51 -4.98 -10.93
CA GLU A 34 -15.18 -4.91 -9.62
C GLU A 34 -15.24 -3.46 -9.09
N PHE A 35 -14.14 -2.72 -9.19
CA PHE A 35 -14.07 -1.32 -8.78
C PHE A 35 -15.08 -0.44 -9.53
N TYR A 36 -15.15 -0.57 -10.86
CA TYR A 36 -16.14 0.17 -11.67
C TYR A 36 -17.58 -0.25 -11.37
N ASN A 37 -17.82 -1.54 -11.11
CA ASN A 37 -19.16 -2.05 -10.82
C ASN A 37 -19.65 -1.72 -9.39
N ASN A 38 -18.76 -1.29 -8.50
CA ASN A 38 -19.10 -0.98 -7.10
C ASN A 38 -19.16 0.53 -6.82
N ASP A 39 -19.57 1.33 -7.80
CA ASP A 39 -19.68 2.78 -7.72
C ASP A 39 -18.34 3.47 -7.38
N LEU A 40 -17.21 2.95 -7.88
CA LEU A 40 -15.88 3.53 -7.65
C LEU A 40 -15.47 3.60 -6.16
N LYS A 41 -16.06 2.76 -5.30
CA LYS A 41 -15.65 2.68 -3.90
C LYS A 41 -14.23 2.12 -3.81
N ASP A 42 -13.39 2.76 -2.99
CA ASP A 42 -12.00 2.34 -2.74
C ASP A 42 -11.88 0.82 -2.54
N LEU A 43 -11.01 0.19 -3.32
CA LEU A 43 -10.78 -1.26 -3.27
C LEU A 43 -9.30 -1.54 -3.00
N VAL A 44 -9.01 -2.02 -1.80
CA VAL A 44 -7.66 -2.41 -1.38
C VAL A 44 -7.39 -3.86 -1.82
N LEU A 45 -6.41 -4.04 -2.70
CA LEU A 45 -5.98 -5.36 -3.16
C LEU A 45 -4.97 -5.97 -2.20
N TYR A 46 -4.07 -5.13 -1.70
CA TYR A 46 -2.96 -5.54 -0.85
C TYR A 46 -2.63 -4.45 0.17
N SER A 47 -2.32 -4.86 1.39
CA SER A 47 -1.70 -4.03 2.42
C SER A 47 -0.80 -4.91 3.29
N GLY A 48 0.49 -4.58 3.38
CA GLY A 48 1.44 -5.39 4.13
C GLY A 48 2.86 -4.81 4.22
N PHE A 49 3.67 -5.40 5.11
CA PHE A 49 5.04 -4.96 5.39
C PHE A 49 6.06 -5.45 4.36
N SER A 50 5.75 -6.53 3.67
CA SER A 50 6.64 -7.15 2.69
C SER A 50 5.84 -7.61 1.49
N VAL A 51 6.22 -7.13 0.31
CA VAL A 51 5.65 -7.56 -0.97
C VAL A 51 6.47 -8.74 -1.49
N PRO A 52 5.89 -9.95 -1.58
CA PRO A 52 6.58 -11.06 -2.23
C PRO A 52 6.85 -10.73 -3.69
N ASN A 53 8.04 -11.09 -4.18
CA ASN A 53 8.46 -10.83 -5.55
C ASN A 53 8.25 -9.37 -6.00
N TYR A 54 8.58 -8.41 -5.12
CA TYR A 54 8.43 -6.96 -5.34
C TYR A 54 8.82 -6.49 -6.76
N ASN A 55 10.00 -6.87 -7.25
CA ASN A 55 10.47 -6.46 -8.59
C ASN A 55 9.48 -6.91 -9.69
N LYS A 56 8.90 -8.11 -9.56
CA LYS A 56 7.90 -8.60 -10.53
C LYS A 56 6.60 -7.81 -10.44
N LEU A 57 6.18 -7.41 -9.24
CA LEU A 57 5.02 -6.53 -9.09
C LEU A 57 5.28 -5.19 -9.79
N MET A 58 6.45 -4.59 -9.59
CA MET A 58 6.82 -3.34 -10.25
C MET A 58 6.82 -3.48 -11.78
N ASP A 59 7.36 -4.58 -12.31
CA ASP A 59 7.33 -4.88 -13.74
C ASP A 59 5.91 -5.05 -14.29
N ILE A 60 5.00 -5.71 -13.56
CA ILE A 60 3.59 -5.90 -13.96
C ILE A 60 2.83 -4.57 -13.99
N LEU A 61 3.06 -3.74 -12.98
CA LEU A 61 2.43 -2.44 -12.81
C LEU A 61 3.07 -1.34 -13.66
N GLU A 62 4.15 -1.67 -14.37
CA GLU A 62 4.99 -0.74 -15.13
C GLU A 62 5.46 0.46 -14.29
N ILE A 63 5.77 0.21 -13.02
CA ILE A 63 6.37 1.22 -12.13
C ILE A 63 7.87 1.21 -12.36
N ASN A 64 8.40 2.34 -12.81
CA ASN A 64 9.84 2.55 -12.94
C ASN A 64 10.38 3.13 -11.63
N ASP A 65 11.10 2.33 -10.84
CA ASP A 65 11.73 2.79 -9.58
C ASP A 65 12.77 3.92 -9.80
N LEU A 66 13.20 4.19 -11.04
CA LEU A 66 14.08 5.31 -11.37
C LEU A 66 13.32 6.63 -11.59
N GLU A 67 12.00 6.58 -11.76
CA GLU A 67 11.16 7.76 -11.90
C GLU A 67 10.63 8.22 -10.55
N PRO A 68 10.48 9.54 -10.36
CA PRO A 68 9.89 10.05 -9.13
C PRO A 68 8.44 9.56 -8.98
N PRO A 69 7.97 9.31 -7.75
CA PRO A 69 6.58 8.97 -7.51
C PRO A 69 5.66 10.10 -7.98
N THR A 70 4.43 9.74 -8.32
CA THR A 70 3.37 10.69 -8.69
C THR A 70 3.09 11.69 -7.56
N PHE A 71 3.22 11.23 -6.31
CA PHE A 71 3.17 12.09 -5.14
C PHE A 71 4.22 11.61 -4.14
N SER A 72 4.95 12.54 -3.55
CA SER A 72 5.84 12.29 -2.42
C SER A 72 5.62 13.35 -1.36
N ASP A 73 5.57 12.93 -0.10
CA ASP A 73 5.56 13.85 1.03
C ASP A 73 6.38 13.27 2.18
N ILE A 74 7.05 14.16 2.90
CA ILE A 74 7.81 13.85 4.10
C ILE A 74 7.36 14.82 5.19
N PHE A 75 6.85 14.29 6.29
CA PHE A 75 6.35 15.08 7.41
C PHE A 75 6.76 14.45 8.73
N THR A 76 6.80 15.25 9.80
CA THR A 76 7.18 14.79 11.13
C THR A 76 6.02 14.98 12.11
N ASP A 77 5.94 14.11 13.11
CA ASP A 77 5.06 14.22 14.27
C ASP A 77 5.85 14.52 15.56
N GLU A 78 6.94 15.26 15.43
CA GLU A 78 7.93 15.62 16.49
C GLU A 78 8.87 14.49 16.91
N ILE A 79 8.43 13.23 16.85
CA ILE A 79 9.20 12.07 17.31
C ILE A 79 9.65 11.18 16.14
N MET A 80 8.79 11.05 15.13
CA MET A 80 9.00 10.22 13.96
C MET A 80 9.09 11.08 12.70
N VAL A 81 9.81 10.56 11.71
CA VAL A 81 9.76 11.05 10.33
C VAL A 81 8.89 10.08 9.54
N ASN A 82 7.90 10.61 8.86
CA ASN A 82 6.95 9.86 8.05
C ASN A 82 7.20 10.20 6.57
N SER A 83 7.18 9.20 5.70
CA SER A 83 7.24 9.37 4.26
C SER A 83 6.08 8.66 3.59
N ILE A 84 5.50 9.30 2.58
CA ILE A 84 4.49 8.71 1.70
C ILE A 84 4.98 8.88 0.27
N ASN A 85 5.07 7.77 -0.46
CA ASN A 85 5.34 7.75 -1.89
C ASN A 85 4.18 7.04 -2.58
N ILE A 86 3.55 7.69 -3.56
CA ILE A 86 2.46 7.14 -4.35
C ILE A 86 2.89 7.06 -5.81
N TYR A 87 2.76 5.88 -6.38
CA TYR A 87 3.10 5.58 -7.77
C TYR A 87 1.82 5.27 -8.52
N LYS A 88 1.64 5.94 -9.66
CA LYS A 88 0.64 5.55 -10.64
C LYS A 88 1.09 4.27 -11.34
N THR A 89 0.15 3.36 -11.58
CA THR A 89 0.39 2.12 -12.33
C THR A 89 -0.10 2.25 -13.79
N ASN A 90 0.20 1.28 -14.63
CA ASN A 90 -0.41 1.14 -15.96
C ASN A 90 -1.92 0.85 -15.93
N VAL A 91 -2.48 0.39 -14.80
CA VAL A 91 -3.92 0.16 -14.62
C VAL A 91 -4.59 1.44 -14.14
N TYR A 92 -5.71 1.81 -14.76
CA TYR A 92 -6.38 3.07 -14.44
C TYR A 92 -6.96 3.05 -13.02
N ASN A 93 -6.87 4.19 -12.31
CA ASN A 93 -7.28 4.34 -10.91
C ASN A 93 -6.59 3.42 -9.90
N LEU A 94 -5.59 2.62 -10.31
CA LEU A 94 -4.80 1.78 -9.42
C LEU A 94 -3.50 2.49 -9.04
N TYR A 95 -3.26 2.57 -7.74
CA TYR A 95 -2.08 3.21 -7.17
C TYR A 95 -1.33 2.24 -6.27
N PHE A 96 -0.01 2.25 -6.39
CA PHE A 96 0.89 1.62 -5.44
C PHE A 96 1.37 2.67 -4.44
N ILE A 97 1.25 2.39 -3.15
CA ILE A 97 1.56 3.33 -2.08
C ILE A 97 2.61 2.69 -1.19
N ARG A 98 3.70 3.42 -0.94
CA ARG A 98 4.71 3.08 0.04
C ARG A 98 4.70 4.13 1.14
N LYS A 99 4.35 3.68 2.35
CA LYS A 99 4.31 4.51 3.56
C LYS A 99 5.43 4.05 4.47
N GLU A 100 6.26 4.96 4.93
CA GLU A 100 7.41 4.65 5.78
C GLU A 100 7.35 5.52 7.03
N GLN A 101 7.68 4.92 8.17
CA GLN A 101 7.85 5.62 9.44
C GLN A 101 9.24 5.28 9.99
N PHE A 102 10.05 6.32 10.18
CA PHE A 102 11.41 6.26 10.69
C PHE A 102 11.42 6.81 12.11
N GLY A 103 11.96 6.04 13.06
CA GLY A 103 12.00 6.40 14.47
C GLY A 103 13.37 6.36 15.11
N LEU A 104 13.43 6.59 16.42
CA LEU A 104 14.67 6.54 17.23
C LEU A 104 15.18 5.10 17.48
N ARG A 105 14.40 4.08 17.14
CA ARG A 105 14.77 2.67 17.19
C ARG A 105 14.89 2.16 15.75
N ASP A 106 15.84 1.26 15.50
CA ASP A 106 16.15 0.66 14.17
C ASP A 106 15.00 -0.14 13.52
N GLU A 107 13.75 0.02 13.97
CA GLU A 107 12.57 -0.60 13.38
C GLU A 107 11.94 0.37 12.38
N ASP A 108 12.63 0.58 11.26
CA ASP A 108 12.05 1.23 10.09
C ASP A 108 10.91 0.34 9.56
N ALA A 109 9.68 0.85 9.60
CA ALA A 109 8.51 0.10 9.16
C ALA A 109 7.96 0.66 7.85
N ALA A 110 8.12 -0.09 6.76
CA ALA A 110 7.49 0.19 5.47
C ALA A 110 6.17 -0.56 5.33
N ILE A 111 5.10 0.14 4.95
CA ILE A 111 3.81 -0.43 4.57
C ILE A 111 3.63 -0.19 3.09
N ASN A 112 3.37 -1.27 2.36
CA ASN A 112 3.09 -1.23 0.93
C ASN A 112 1.61 -1.53 0.72
N GLU A 113 0.96 -0.76 -0.15
CA GLU A 113 -0.45 -0.94 -0.49
C GLU A 113 -0.69 -0.84 -1.98
N LEU A 114 -1.67 -1.60 -2.46
CA LEU A 114 -2.15 -1.53 -3.84
C LEU A 114 -3.65 -1.29 -3.80
N ILE A 115 -4.08 -0.11 -4.23
CA ILE A 115 -5.44 0.40 -4.00
C ILE A 115 -6.01 0.99 -5.28
N PHE A 116 -7.22 0.57 -5.64
CA PHE A 116 -8.06 1.29 -6.59
C PHE A 116 -8.79 2.44 -5.89
N THR A 117 -8.71 3.65 -6.45
CA THR A 117 -9.46 4.82 -5.99
C THR A 117 -9.64 5.84 -7.11
N ASP A 118 -10.76 6.56 -7.12
CA ASP A 118 -10.99 7.72 -7.97
C ASP A 118 -10.65 9.05 -7.27
N ASN A 119 -10.27 9.00 -5.98
CA ASN A 119 -10.02 10.16 -5.14
C ASN A 119 -8.63 10.09 -4.49
N LEU A 120 -7.62 10.49 -5.26
CA LEU A 120 -6.23 10.51 -4.84
C LEU A 120 -5.98 11.44 -3.64
N GLU A 121 -6.68 12.58 -3.54
CA GLU A 121 -6.54 13.51 -2.42
C GLU A 121 -6.94 12.87 -1.10
N ASN A 122 -8.11 12.23 -1.07
CA ASN A 122 -8.59 11.49 0.09
C ASN A 122 -7.67 10.30 0.44
N LEU A 123 -7.11 9.63 -0.57
CA LEU A 123 -6.12 8.58 -0.34
C LEU A 123 -4.87 9.10 0.37
N ILE A 124 -4.34 10.25 -0.06
CA ILE A 124 -3.19 10.92 0.58
C ILE A 124 -3.53 11.28 2.02
N GLU A 125 -4.70 11.88 2.27
CA GLU A 125 -5.13 12.26 3.62
C GLU A 125 -5.25 11.04 4.54
N LYS A 126 -5.88 9.96 4.07
CA LYS A 126 -5.98 8.69 4.82
C LYS A 126 -4.60 8.13 5.15
N ALA A 127 -3.68 8.08 4.17
CA ALA A 127 -2.32 7.60 4.38
C ALA A 127 -1.56 8.42 5.43
N LYS A 128 -1.73 9.77 5.42
CA LYS A 128 -1.17 10.65 6.46
C LYS A 128 -1.75 10.34 7.83
N GLN A 129 -3.08 10.23 7.93
CA GLN A 129 -3.75 9.93 9.19
C GLN A 129 -3.36 8.55 9.74
N GLU A 130 -3.18 7.56 8.88
CA GLU A 130 -2.71 6.24 9.31
C GLU A 130 -1.31 6.29 9.91
N LEU A 131 -0.36 6.98 9.26
CA LEU A 131 1.00 7.14 9.79
C LEU A 131 1.00 7.90 11.13
N LEU A 132 0.21 8.97 11.23
CA LEU A 132 0.05 9.72 12.49
C LEU A 132 -0.60 8.87 13.59
N ASN A 133 -1.54 7.98 13.27
CA ASN A 133 -2.18 7.12 14.26
C ASN A 133 -1.33 5.90 14.66
N ARG A 134 -0.31 5.57 13.86
CA ARG A 134 0.49 4.36 14.02
C ARG A 134 1.40 4.35 15.25
N TYR A 135 1.59 5.48 15.94
CA TYR A 135 2.40 5.67 17.15
C TYR A 135 2.95 4.37 17.76
N LEU A 136 4.12 3.94 17.27
CA LEU A 136 4.93 2.84 17.81
C LEU A 136 5.35 3.06 19.28
N VAL A 137 4.99 4.19 19.88
CA VAL A 137 5.34 4.60 21.25
C VAL A 137 4.31 4.14 22.30
N LYS A 138 3.14 3.61 21.93
CA LYS A 138 2.14 3.18 22.92
C LYS A 138 2.45 1.88 23.67
N ASP A 139 3.41 1.07 23.21
CA ASP A 139 3.78 -0.17 23.90
C ASP A 139 4.90 -0.02 24.94
N LEU A 140 5.44 1.19 25.18
CA LEU A 140 6.52 1.41 26.17
C LEU A 140 6.09 2.09 27.48
N HIS A 141 4.86 2.58 27.61
CA HIS A 141 4.43 3.34 28.79
C HIS A 141 3.21 2.78 29.54
N LEU A 142 2.87 1.50 29.34
CA LEU A 142 1.96 0.76 30.24
C LEU A 142 2.69 -0.31 31.06
N GLY A 143 3.95 -0.05 31.40
CA GLY A 143 4.73 -0.82 32.35
C GLY A 143 5.37 0.08 33.41
N LYS A 144 4.55 0.68 34.26
CA LYS A 144 4.96 1.14 35.59
C LYS A 144 3.99 0.61 36.62
#